data_AF-A0A1E1XPL6-F1
#
_entry.id   AF-A0A1E1XPL6-F1
#
_cell.length_a   1.000
_cell.length_b   1.000
_cell.length_c   1.000
_cell.angle_alpha   90.00
_cell.angle_beta   90.00
_cell.angle_gamma   90.00
#
_symmetry.space_group_name_H-M   'P 1'
#
loop_
_entity.id
_entity.type
_entity.pdbx_description
1 polymer ?
#
loop_
_entity_poly.entity_id
_entity_poly.type
_entity_poly.pdbx_seq_one_letter_code
_entity_poly.pdbx_strand_id
1 'polypeptide(L)'
;RSTLLRSFCVSAYSKGVGKHTGTHEIILTKQRAQDLILRLKPEERKILMEELTVHTEKTEKNGKATMPTGDQLRMLAIHNALPFVGFGFLDNFIMIVAGDYIDTTIGIGLGISTMAAAGLGNAISDAAGIGSAWYVEKLAVKIGVQAPSLTPAQLEMAATRWSANIGRAVGVFLGCILGMFPLLFLSSKEGMRQSQLQEQQKPAS
;
A
#
# COMPACT_ATOMS: atom_id res chain seq x y z
N ARG A 1 -13.37 20.83 -26.41
CA ARG A 1 -13.94 19.61 -27.02
C ARG A 1 -13.21 18.43 -26.40
N SER A 2 -13.96 17.58 -25.70
CA SER A 2 -13.58 16.57 -24.71
C SER A 2 -12.57 15.51 -25.17
N THR A 3 -11.41 15.45 -24.52
CA THR A 3 -10.49 14.30 -24.61
C THR A 3 -10.74 13.41 -23.39
N LEU A 4 -11.58 12.40 -23.59
CA LEU A 4 -11.85 11.32 -22.65
C LEU A 4 -10.52 10.60 -22.32
N LEU A 5 -10.00 10.86 -21.12
CA LEU A 5 -9.01 10.01 -20.45
C LEU A 5 -9.59 8.60 -20.34
N ARG A 6 -9.24 7.72 -21.26
CA ARG A 6 -9.47 6.27 -21.08
C ARG A 6 -8.52 5.80 -19.99
N SER A 7 -9.06 5.79 -18.78
CA SER A 7 -8.47 5.15 -17.60
C SER A 7 -7.95 3.76 -17.98
N PHE A 8 -6.64 3.57 -17.91
CA PHE A 8 -6.04 2.25 -17.88
C PHE A 8 -6.40 1.65 -16.51
N CYS A 9 -7.58 1.04 -16.44
CA CYS A 9 -7.98 0.27 -15.27
C CYS A 9 -7.19 -1.03 -15.30
N VAL A 10 -5.98 -1.01 -14.73
CA VAL A 10 -5.27 -2.24 -14.35
C VAL A 10 -6.10 -2.84 -13.22
N SER A 11 -6.89 -3.85 -13.56
CA SER A 11 -7.65 -4.64 -12.60
C SER A 11 -6.68 -5.21 -11.56
N ALA A 12 -6.71 -4.65 -10.36
CA ALA A 12 -6.02 -5.17 -9.19
C ALA A 12 -6.71 -6.48 -8.80
N TYR A 13 -6.16 -7.61 -9.24
CA TYR A 13 -6.66 -8.91 -8.79
C TYR A 13 -5.95 -9.32 -7.50
N SER A 14 -6.67 -9.10 -6.40
CA SER A 14 -6.50 -9.78 -5.12
C SER A 14 -6.78 -11.27 -5.30
N LYS A 15 -5.78 -12.13 -5.06
CA LYS A 15 -6.01 -13.50 -4.59
C LYS A 15 -4.94 -13.91 -3.60
N GLY A 16 -5.43 -14.35 -2.45
CA GLY A 16 -4.67 -14.70 -1.27
C GLY A 16 -3.83 -15.97 -1.40
N VAL A 17 -2.99 -16.12 -0.38
CA VAL A 17 -2.32 -17.31 0.15
C VAL A 17 -2.70 -18.62 -0.56
N GLY A 18 -1.87 -19.01 -1.53
CA GLY A 18 -1.81 -20.35 -2.08
C GLY A 18 -0.33 -20.74 -2.21
N LYS A 19 0.06 -21.84 -1.55
CA LYS A 19 1.37 -22.47 -1.76
C LYS A 19 1.45 -22.87 -3.24
N HIS A 20 2.19 -22.10 -4.05
CA HIS A 20 2.44 -22.45 -5.44
C HIS A 20 3.93 -22.71 -5.67
N THR A 21 4.22 -24.00 -5.66
CA THR A 21 5.22 -24.67 -6.50
C THR A 21 5.33 -23.99 -7.88
N GLY A 22 6.56 -23.81 -8.35
CA GLY A 22 6.92 -23.01 -9.52
C GLY A 22 6.38 -23.51 -10.85
N THR A 23 5.10 -23.27 -11.12
CA THR A 23 4.50 -23.36 -12.45
C THR A 23 4.09 -21.95 -12.87
N HIS A 24 4.79 -21.36 -13.82
CA HIS A 24 4.39 -20.11 -14.49
C HIS A 24 2.98 -20.29 -15.07
N GLU A 25 1.93 -19.73 -14.46
CA GLU A 25 0.68 -19.52 -15.18
C GLU A 25 0.96 -18.51 -16.29
N ILE A 26 0.89 -18.95 -17.55
CA ILE A 26 1.06 -18.07 -18.71
C ILE A 26 -0.15 -17.14 -18.77
N ILE A 27 0.00 -15.93 -18.22
CA ILE A 27 -1.05 -14.91 -18.17
C ILE A 27 -1.48 -14.47 -19.59
N LEU A 28 -0.55 -14.51 -20.55
CA LEU A 28 -0.75 -14.10 -21.95
C LEU A 28 -0.98 -15.32 -22.87
N THR A 29 -2.23 -15.78 -22.94
CA THR A 29 -2.63 -16.82 -23.90
C THR A 29 -2.68 -16.27 -25.33
N LYS A 30 -2.62 -17.15 -26.34
CA LYS A 30 -2.71 -16.78 -27.76
C LYS A 30 -3.92 -15.87 -28.07
N GLN A 31 -5.05 -16.16 -27.44
CA GLN A 31 -6.28 -15.36 -27.58
C GLN A 31 -6.15 -13.96 -26.98
N ARG A 32 -5.54 -13.83 -25.80
CA ARG A 32 -5.29 -12.52 -25.15
C ARG A 32 -4.26 -11.69 -25.91
N ALA A 33 -3.25 -12.34 -26.47
CA ALA A 33 -2.28 -11.67 -27.35
C ALA A 33 -2.94 -11.14 -28.63
N GLN A 34 -3.85 -11.90 -29.24
CA GLN A 34 -4.61 -11.45 -30.40
C GLN A 34 -5.53 -10.27 -30.08
N ASP A 35 -6.28 -10.30 -28.97
CA ASP A 35 -7.11 -9.18 -28.52
C ASP A 35 -6.26 -7.93 -28.24
N LEU A 36 -5.10 -8.10 -27.60
CA LEU A 36 -4.15 -7.00 -27.38
C LEU A 36 -3.68 -6.39 -28.71
N ILE A 37 -3.22 -7.22 -29.66
CA ILE A 37 -2.76 -6.75 -30.97
C ILE A 37 -3.86 -5.98 -31.70
N LEU A 38 -5.12 -6.44 -31.65
CA LEU A 38 -6.25 -5.76 -32.27
C LEU A 38 -6.54 -4.39 -31.65
N ARG A 39 -6.28 -4.20 -30.36
CA ARG A 39 -6.45 -2.91 -29.67
C ARG A 39 -5.32 -1.92 -29.94
N LEU A 40 -4.13 -2.40 -30.30
CA LEU A 40 -2.99 -1.53 -30.63
C LEU A 40 -3.11 -0.96 -32.05
N LYS A 41 -2.79 0.32 -32.19
CA LYS A 41 -2.62 1.01 -33.48
C LYS A 41 -1.40 0.48 -34.24
N PRO A 42 -1.32 0.66 -35.57
CA PRO A 42 -0.19 0.20 -36.37
C PRO A 42 1.18 0.68 -35.85
N GLU A 43 1.28 1.93 -35.41
CA GLU A 43 2.53 2.49 -34.87
C GLU A 43 2.89 1.92 -33.49
N GLU A 44 1.90 1.68 -32.64
CA GLU A 44 2.11 1.08 -31.31
C GLU A 44 2.61 -0.37 -31.42
N ARG A 45 2.15 -1.11 -32.44
CA ARG A 45 2.65 -2.46 -32.73
C ARG A 45 4.11 -2.44 -33.11
N LYS A 46 4.54 -1.45 -33.91
CA LYS A 46 5.94 -1.30 -34.32
C LYS A 46 6.84 -1.03 -33.12
N ILE A 47 6.45 -0.11 -32.25
CA ILE A 47 7.17 0.20 -31.01
C ILE A 47 7.24 -1.03 -30.10
N LEU A 48 6.12 -1.72 -29.91
CA LEU A 48 6.09 -2.93 -29.07
C LEU A 48 7.01 -4.03 -29.63
N MET A 49 7.02 -4.21 -30.95
CA MET A 49 7.88 -5.20 -31.60
C MET A 49 9.36 -4.85 -31.44
N GLU A 50 9.73 -3.59 -31.66
CA GLU A 50 11.09 -3.09 -31.52
C GLU A 50 11.60 -3.26 -30.08
N GLU A 51 10.79 -2.89 -29.09
CA GLU A 51 11.16 -3.00 -27.68
C GLU A 51 11.24 -4.48 -27.24
N LEU A 52 10.34 -5.35 -27.74
CA LEU A 52 10.40 -6.79 -27.48
C LEU A 52 11.68 -7.43 -28.06
N THR A 53 12.09 -7.03 -29.27
CA THR A 53 13.34 -7.50 -29.87
C THR A 53 14.54 -7.04 -29.04
N VAL A 54 14.59 -5.77 -28.66
CA VAL A 54 15.66 -5.22 -27.81
C VAL A 54 15.72 -5.94 -26.45
N HIS A 55 14.57 -6.22 -25.85
CA HIS A 55 14.49 -6.97 -24.59
C HIS A 55 14.93 -8.43 -24.74
N THR A 56 14.56 -9.09 -25.84
CA THR A 56 14.98 -10.47 -26.13
C THR A 56 16.50 -10.54 -26.29
N GLU A 57 17.09 -9.64 -27.09
CA GLU A 57 18.54 -9.57 -27.27
C GLU A 57 19.30 -9.24 -25.99
N LYS A 58 18.78 -8.33 -25.16
CA LYS A 58 19.36 -8.02 -23.83
C LYS A 58 19.30 -9.22 -22.90
N THR A 59 18.24 -10.03 -22.98
CA THR A 59 18.05 -11.23 -22.14
C THR A 59 18.96 -12.37 -22.59
N GLU A 60 19.18 -12.53 -23.90
CA GLU A 60 20.09 -13.54 -24.45
C GLU A 60 21.56 -13.17 -24.24
N LYS A 61 21.93 -11.89 -24.32
CA LYS A 61 23.30 -11.41 -24.05
C LYS A 61 23.66 -11.41 -22.56
N ASN A 62 22.70 -11.12 -21.67
CA ASN A 62 22.86 -11.29 -20.22
C ASN A 62 22.42 -12.70 -19.79
N GLY A 63 23.21 -13.71 -20.16
CA GLY A 63 23.00 -15.08 -19.68
C GLY A 63 22.83 -15.13 -18.17
N LYS A 64 21.72 -15.74 -17.70
CA LYS A 64 21.28 -15.89 -16.30
C LYS A 64 21.46 -14.62 -15.45
N ALA A 65 20.36 -13.89 -15.26
CA ALA A 65 20.25 -12.81 -14.29
C ALA A 65 21.05 -13.09 -13.01
N THR A 66 22.17 -12.37 -12.85
CA THR A 66 23.00 -12.44 -11.66
C THR A 66 22.20 -11.98 -10.46
N MET A 67 22.34 -12.67 -9.33
CA MET A 67 21.64 -12.35 -8.10
C MET A 67 21.83 -10.85 -7.75
N PRO A 68 20.76 -10.10 -7.43
CA PRO A 68 20.88 -8.70 -7.07
C PRO A 68 21.75 -8.55 -5.82
N THR A 69 22.60 -7.52 -5.81
CA THR A 69 23.50 -7.24 -4.69
C THR A 69 22.71 -6.87 -3.43
N GLY A 70 23.25 -7.16 -2.24
CA GLY A 70 22.60 -6.84 -0.96
C GLY A 70 22.18 -5.37 -0.83
N ASP A 71 22.98 -4.45 -1.36
CA ASP A 71 22.66 -3.01 -1.37
C ASP A 71 21.45 -2.68 -2.26
N GLN A 72 21.31 -3.35 -3.40
CA GLN A 72 20.16 -3.19 -4.29
C GLN A 72 18.88 -3.72 -3.64
N LEU A 73 18.97 -4.84 -2.92
CA LEU A 73 17.86 -5.37 -2.13
C LEU A 73 17.47 -4.40 -1.01
N ARG A 74 18.45 -3.83 -0.28
CA ARG A 74 18.17 -2.85 0.77
C ARG A 74 17.50 -1.59 0.22
N MET A 75 17.98 -1.05 -0.90
CA MET A 75 17.35 0.11 -1.55
C MET A 75 15.92 -0.22 -2.01
N LEU A 76 15.71 -1.42 -2.57
CA LEU A 76 14.38 -1.88 -2.95
C LEU A 76 13.44 -1.98 -1.75
N ALA A 77 13.92 -2.52 -0.62
CA ALA A 77 13.15 -2.60 0.61
C ALA A 77 12.77 -1.21 1.13
N ILE A 78 13.69 -0.24 1.13
CA ILE A 78 13.43 1.13 1.57
C ILE A 78 12.41 1.83 0.65
N HIS A 79 12.58 1.69 -0.68
CA HIS A 79 11.64 2.23 -1.65
C HIS A 79 10.24 1.65 -1.48
N ASN A 80 10.14 0.34 -1.22
CA ASN A 80 8.86 -0.31 -0.94
C ASN A 80 8.33 -0.03 0.47
N ALA A 81 9.17 0.35 1.44
CA ALA A 81 8.73 0.67 2.80
C ALA A 81 8.06 2.04 2.88
N LEU A 82 8.62 3.04 2.20
CA LEU A 82 8.21 4.43 2.30
C LEU A 82 6.70 4.65 2.10
N PRO A 83 6.06 4.10 1.04
CA PRO A 83 4.63 4.28 0.89
C PRO A 83 3.80 3.63 2.00
N PHE A 84 4.27 2.50 2.53
CA PHE A 84 3.59 1.77 3.59
C PHE A 84 3.81 2.41 4.98
N VAL A 85 4.89 3.16 5.19
CA VAL A 85 5.04 4.03 6.38
C VAL A 85 3.97 5.11 6.37
N GLY A 86 3.76 5.77 5.22
CA GLY A 86 2.71 6.78 5.07
C GLY A 86 1.31 6.21 5.27
N PHE A 87 1.04 5.04 4.65
CA PHE A 87 -0.22 4.32 4.84
C PHE A 87 -0.45 3.95 6.31
N GLY A 88 0.50 3.27 6.97
CA GLY A 88 0.34 2.85 8.36
C GLY A 88 0.26 4.01 9.35
N PHE A 89 0.93 5.14 9.05
CA PHE A 89 0.80 6.37 9.83
C PHE A 89 -0.61 6.92 9.74
N LEU A 90 -1.13 7.13 8.52
CA LEU A 90 -2.48 7.65 8.31
C LEU A 90 -3.53 6.70 8.90
N ASP A 91 -3.33 5.39 8.74
CA ASP A 91 -4.20 4.35 9.25
C ASP A 91 -4.43 4.47 10.77
N ASN A 92 -3.35 4.42 11.55
CA ASN A 92 -3.46 4.54 13.01
C ASN A 92 -3.86 5.96 13.45
N PHE A 93 -3.35 7.01 12.79
CA PHE A 93 -3.64 8.39 13.17
C PHE A 93 -5.12 8.74 12.98
N ILE A 94 -5.68 8.48 11.80
CA ILE A 94 -7.07 8.80 11.48
C ILE A 94 -7.98 7.87 12.28
N MET A 95 -7.66 6.58 12.42
CA MET A 95 -8.43 5.66 13.26
C MET A 95 -8.58 6.19 14.69
N ILE A 96 -7.47 6.61 15.33
CA ILE A 96 -7.50 7.09 16.72
C ILE A 96 -8.29 8.40 16.84
N VAL A 97 -8.05 9.36 15.96
CA VAL A 97 -8.71 10.68 16.02
C VAL A 97 -10.19 10.58 15.66
N ALA A 98 -10.53 9.87 14.58
CA ALA A 98 -11.92 9.66 14.19
C ALA A 98 -12.65 8.77 15.20
N GLY A 99 -11.98 7.74 15.72
CA GLY A 99 -12.50 6.85 16.76
C GLY A 99 -12.90 7.61 18.03
N ASP A 100 -12.01 8.46 18.58
CA ASP A 100 -12.36 9.30 19.75
C ASP A 100 -13.47 10.31 19.41
N TYR A 101 -13.46 10.90 18.20
CA TYR A 101 -14.50 11.84 17.79
C TYR A 101 -15.88 11.16 17.69
N ILE A 102 -15.93 9.95 17.14
CA ILE A 102 -17.15 9.15 17.03
C ILE A 102 -17.61 8.68 18.41
N ASP A 103 -16.70 8.22 19.26
CA ASP A 103 -17.00 7.79 20.62
C ASP A 103 -17.60 8.94 21.45
N THR A 104 -16.99 10.13 21.37
CA THR A 104 -17.48 11.32 22.09
C THR A 104 -18.80 11.87 21.55
N THR A 105 -18.99 11.87 20.24
CA THR A 105 -20.19 12.48 19.61
C THR A 105 -21.37 11.51 19.58
N ILE A 106 -21.10 10.25 19.22
CA ILE A 106 -22.12 9.24 18.95
C ILE A 106 -22.24 8.24 20.11
N GLY A 107 -21.15 7.90 20.79
CA GLY A 107 -21.19 6.99 21.95
C GLY A 107 -22.08 7.52 23.09
N ILE A 108 -22.10 8.84 23.31
CA ILE A 108 -22.96 9.48 24.31
C ILE A 108 -24.43 9.60 23.85
N GLY A 109 -24.69 9.78 22.55
CA GLY A 109 -26.03 10.02 22.01
C GLY A 109 -26.80 8.78 21.54
N LEU A 110 -26.11 7.77 21.01
CA LEU A 110 -26.69 6.56 20.43
C LEU A 110 -26.25 5.26 21.15
N GLY A 111 -25.45 5.36 22.22
CA GLY A 111 -25.05 4.21 23.05
C GLY A 111 -24.13 3.20 22.35
N ILE A 112 -23.37 3.66 21.36
CA ILE A 112 -22.40 2.82 20.64
C ILE A 112 -21.20 2.55 21.53
N SER A 113 -20.67 1.32 21.54
CA SER A 113 -19.50 0.99 22.34
C SER A 113 -18.23 1.66 21.80
N THR A 114 -17.30 1.96 22.70
CA THR A 114 -15.94 2.48 22.38
C THR A 114 -15.22 1.63 21.34
N MET A 115 -15.35 0.30 21.43
CA MET A 115 -14.75 -0.62 20.46
C MET A 115 -15.39 -0.51 19.06
N ALA A 116 -16.70 -0.23 18.98
CA ALA A 116 -17.37 -0.02 17.70
C ALA A 116 -17.02 1.34 17.06
N ALA A 117 -16.85 2.40 17.88
CA ALA A 117 -16.33 3.68 17.42
C ALA A 117 -14.91 3.55 16.83
N ALA A 118 -14.03 2.78 17.49
CA ALA A 118 -12.70 2.46 16.98
C ALA A 118 -12.76 1.66 15.67
N GLY A 119 -13.66 0.69 15.55
CA GLY A 119 -13.86 -0.08 14.31
C GLY A 119 -14.35 0.80 13.14
N LEU A 120 -15.22 1.77 13.40
CA LEU A 120 -15.64 2.76 12.40
C LEU A 120 -14.49 3.70 12.04
N GLY A 121 -13.68 4.09 13.02
CA GLY A 121 -12.43 4.83 12.81
C GLY A 121 -11.50 4.09 11.84
N ASN A 122 -11.29 2.78 12.03
CA ASN A 122 -10.47 1.96 11.13
C ASN A 122 -11.02 1.93 9.70
N ALA A 123 -12.33 1.75 9.53
CA ALA A 123 -12.96 1.73 8.21
C ALA A 123 -12.80 3.08 7.47
N ILE A 124 -12.95 4.20 8.17
CA ILE A 124 -12.71 5.54 7.62
C ILE A 124 -11.24 5.70 7.25
N SER A 125 -10.36 5.19 8.11
CA SER A 125 -8.92 5.24 7.92
C SER A 125 -8.43 4.46 6.70
N ASP A 126 -8.94 3.25 6.51
CA ASP A 126 -8.66 2.42 5.33
C ASP A 126 -9.08 3.13 4.04
N ALA A 127 -10.26 3.75 4.03
CA ALA A 127 -10.74 4.53 2.88
C ALA A 127 -9.85 5.73 2.59
N ALA A 128 -9.41 6.45 3.62
CA ALA A 128 -8.46 7.55 3.50
C ALA A 128 -7.08 7.08 3.04
N GLY A 129 -6.61 5.94 3.54
CA GLY A 129 -5.34 5.30 3.17
C GLY A 129 -5.29 4.97 1.68
N ILE A 130 -6.34 4.35 1.13
CA ILE A 130 -6.47 4.08 -0.31
C ILE A 130 -6.55 5.39 -1.10
N GLY A 131 -7.33 6.37 -0.65
CA GLY A 131 -7.46 7.68 -1.29
C GLY A 131 -6.15 8.49 -1.29
N SER A 132 -5.27 8.25 -0.32
CA SER A 132 -3.99 8.94 -0.16
C SER A 132 -2.85 8.34 -0.99
N ALA A 133 -3.06 7.21 -1.67
CA ALA A 133 -2.02 6.50 -2.44
C ALA A 133 -1.27 7.43 -3.42
N TRP A 134 -1.99 8.35 -4.06
CA TRP A 134 -1.41 9.36 -4.96
C TRP A 134 -0.51 10.37 -4.24
N TYR A 135 -0.87 10.79 -3.03
CA TYR A 135 -0.07 11.72 -2.23
C TYR A 135 1.22 11.07 -1.73
N VAL A 136 1.11 9.79 -1.37
CA VAL A 136 2.22 8.96 -0.95
C VAL A 136 3.22 8.74 -2.11
N GLU A 137 2.74 8.48 -3.33
CA GLU A 137 3.60 8.43 -4.52
C GLU A 137 4.34 9.76 -4.76
N LYS A 138 3.65 10.90 -4.62
CA LYS A 138 4.28 12.21 -4.78
C LYS A 138 5.31 12.51 -3.70
N LEU A 139 5.07 12.09 -2.45
CA LEU A 139 6.04 12.20 -1.37
C LEU A 139 7.26 11.33 -1.64
N ALA A 140 7.08 10.09 -2.12
CA ALA A 140 8.18 9.20 -2.46
C ALA A 140 9.07 9.78 -3.57
N VAL A 141 8.47 10.36 -4.61
CA VAL A 141 9.19 11.06 -5.68
C VAL A 141 9.93 12.29 -5.14
N LYS A 142 9.29 13.06 -4.24
CA LYS A 142 9.87 14.28 -3.65
C LYS A 142 11.04 13.98 -2.70
N ILE A 143 11.00 12.84 -2.00
CA ILE A 143 12.08 12.39 -1.12
C ILE A 143 13.28 11.85 -1.93
N GLY A 144 13.13 11.68 -3.25
CA GLY A 144 14.24 11.36 -4.14
C GLY A 144 14.74 9.93 -4.01
N VAL A 145 13.93 9.03 -3.45
CA VAL A 145 14.28 7.60 -3.40
C VAL A 145 14.13 7.05 -4.82
N GLN A 146 15.25 6.97 -5.54
CA GLN A 146 15.26 6.34 -6.86
C GLN A 146 15.07 4.83 -6.70
N ALA A 147 14.13 4.27 -7.45
CA ALA A 147 13.97 2.82 -7.54
C ALA A 147 15.28 2.22 -8.12
N PRO A 148 15.85 1.18 -7.50
CA PRO A 148 17.04 0.55 -8.05
C PRO A 148 16.73 -0.04 -9.43
N SER A 149 17.61 0.20 -10.40
CA SER A 149 17.48 -0.32 -11.77
C SER A 149 17.77 -1.83 -11.78
N LEU A 150 16.77 -2.62 -11.40
CA LEU A 150 16.80 -4.07 -11.46
C LEU A 150 16.28 -4.55 -12.81
N THR A 151 16.95 -5.54 -13.39
CA THR A 151 16.44 -6.20 -14.60
C THR A 151 15.13 -6.93 -14.30
N PRO A 152 14.20 -7.10 -15.27
CA PRO A 152 12.96 -7.84 -15.06
C PRO A 152 13.19 -9.24 -14.48
N ALA A 153 14.24 -9.93 -14.94
CA ALA A 153 14.61 -11.24 -14.42
C ALA A 153 15.09 -11.22 -12.95
N GLN A 154 15.65 -10.10 -12.46
CA GLN A 154 16.03 -9.92 -11.05
C GLN A 154 14.84 -9.57 -10.15
N LEU A 155 13.85 -8.82 -10.66
CA LEU A 155 12.61 -8.53 -9.94
C LEU A 155 11.78 -9.79 -9.65
N GLU A 156 11.85 -10.76 -10.55
CA GLU A 156 11.17 -12.04 -10.43
C GLU A 156 11.84 -13.01 -9.42
N MET A 157 13.06 -12.71 -8.96
CA MET A 157 13.76 -13.57 -8.00
C MET A 157 13.10 -13.56 -6.62
N ALA A 158 13.08 -14.72 -5.96
CA ALA A 158 12.47 -14.88 -4.63
C ALA A 158 13.09 -13.95 -3.57
N ALA A 159 14.40 -13.73 -3.61
CA ALA A 159 15.10 -12.82 -2.71
C ALA A 159 14.61 -11.36 -2.84
N THR A 160 14.39 -10.91 -4.08
CA THR A 160 13.87 -9.57 -4.40
C THR A 160 12.44 -9.39 -3.91
N ARG A 161 11.58 -10.39 -4.15
CA ARG A 161 10.20 -10.39 -3.66
C ARG A 161 10.13 -10.41 -2.14
N TRP A 162 10.94 -11.22 -1.49
CA TRP A 162 11.05 -11.26 -0.03
C TRP A 162 11.52 -9.93 0.54
N SER A 163 12.56 -9.34 -0.04
CA SER A 163 13.08 -8.04 0.38
C SER A 163 12.05 -6.93 0.23
N ALA A 164 11.31 -6.90 -0.89
CA ALA A 164 10.21 -5.96 -1.09
C ALA A 164 9.10 -6.15 -0.05
N ASN A 165 8.66 -7.39 0.19
CA ASN A 165 7.59 -7.68 1.16
C ASN A 165 8.01 -7.38 2.60
N ILE A 166 9.26 -7.67 2.98
CA ILE A 166 9.81 -7.26 4.28
C ILE A 166 9.82 -5.74 4.39
N GLY A 167 10.26 -5.03 3.35
CA GLY A 167 10.23 -3.56 3.30
C GLY A 167 8.83 -3.02 3.56
N ARG A 168 7.81 -3.58 2.88
CA ARG A 168 6.41 -3.21 3.09
C ARG A 168 5.94 -3.48 4.52
N ALA A 169 6.21 -4.67 5.05
CA ALA A 169 5.80 -5.06 6.41
C ALA A 169 6.44 -4.17 7.48
N VAL A 170 7.75 -3.91 7.37
CA VAL A 170 8.47 -2.99 8.26
C VAL A 170 7.94 -1.57 8.09
N GLY A 171 7.63 -1.16 6.85
CA GLY A 171 7.03 0.14 6.55
C GLY A 171 5.71 0.33 7.29
N VAL A 172 4.76 -0.60 7.14
CA VAL A 172 3.49 -0.57 7.87
C VAL A 172 3.74 -0.50 9.37
N PHE A 173 4.58 -1.38 9.91
CA PHE A 173 4.86 -1.44 11.34
C PHE A 173 5.39 -0.11 11.90
N LEU A 174 6.39 0.49 11.26
CA LEU A 174 6.93 1.79 11.66
C LEU A 174 5.91 2.92 11.49
N GLY A 175 5.14 2.89 10.39
CA GLY A 175 4.05 3.83 10.15
C GLY A 175 3.03 3.79 11.29
N CYS A 176 2.56 2.60 11.66
CA CYS A 176 1.63 2.38 12.75
C CYS A 176 2.15 2.93 14.08
N ILE A 177 3.44 2.73 14.40
CA ILE A 177 4.06 3.30 15.61
C ILE A 177 4.02 4.83 15.59
N LEU A 178 4.37 5.45 14.46
CA LEU A 178 4.30 6.90 14.31
C LEU A 178 2.85 7.42 14.39
N GLY A 179 1.89 6.68 13.84
CA GLY A 179 0.47 7.01 13.84
C GLY A 179 -0.20 6.93 15.21
N MET A 180 0.43 6.25 16.19
CA MET A 180 -0.05 6.22 17.58
C MET A 180 0.24 7.51 18.37
N PHE A 181 0.94 8.49 17.78
CA PHE A 181 1.24 9.78 18.41
C PHE A 181 0.04 10.48 19.08
N PRO A 182 -1.19 10.49 18.52
CA PRO A 182 -2.35 11.11 19.15
C PRO A 182 -2.73 10.52 20.52
N LEU A 183 -2.36 9.26 20.81
CA LEU A 183 -2.64 8.64 22.11
C LEU A 183 -1.98 9.40 23.27
N LEU A 184 -0.81 10.00 23.05
CA LEU A 184 -0.13 10.79 24.09
C LEU A 184 -0.96 11.97 24.58
N PHE A 185 -1.81 12.54 23.71
CA PHE A 185 -2.69 13.66 24.06
C PHE A 185 -4.08 13.19 24.52
N LEU A 186 -4.59 12.11 23.93
CA LEU A 186 -5.91 11.56 24.26
C LEU A 186 -5.95 10.86 25.62
N SER A 187 -4.89 10.15 26.04
CA SER A 187 -4.84 9.51 27.36
C SER A 187 -5.00 10.52 28.51
N SER A 188 -4.55 11.77 28.31
CA SER A 188 -4.73 12.84 29.30
C SER A 188 -6.21 13.26 29.45
N LYS A 189 -6.99 13.13 28.37
CA LYS A 189 -8.42 13.50 28.31
C LYS A 189 -9.33 12.38 28.80
N GLU A 190 -8.99 11.11 28.52
CA GLU A 190 -9.74 9.94 29.01
C GLU A 190 -9.68 9.79 30.52
N GLY A 191 -8.51 10.02 31.14
CA GLY A 191 -8.36 9.97 32.60
C GLY A 191 -9.31 10.95 33.32
N MET A 192 -9.41 12.19 32.83
CA MET A 192 -10.37 13.16 33.35
C MET A 192 -11.83 12.72 33.14
N ARG A 193 -12.15 12.10 32.01
CA ARG A 193 -13.51 11.61 31.70
C ARG A 193 -13.93 10.50 32.66
N GLN A 194 -13.05 9.53 32.92
CA GLN A 194 -13.32 8.46 33.89
C GLN A 194 -13.49 8.99 35.31
N SER A 195 -12.67 9.96 35.72
CA SER A 195 -12.85 10.61 37.03
C SER A 195 -14.21 11.32 37.15
N GLN A 196 -14.67 12.03 36.11
CA GLN A 196 -15.99 12.68 36.15
C GLN A 196 -17.15 11.69 36.08
N LEU A 197 -17.03 10.60 35.32
CA LEU A 197 -18.04 9.53 35.30
C LEU A 197 -18.12 8.81 36.66
N GLN A 198 -16.99 8.58 37.32
CA GLN A 198 -16.94 8.02 38.67
C GLN A 198 -17.48 8.99 39.72
N GLU A 199 -17.25 10.30 39.55
CA GLU A 199 -17.76 11.34 40.46
C GLU A 199 -19.28 11.53 40.32
N GLN A 200 -19.84 11.38 39.11
CA GLN A 200 -21.29 11.39 38.88
C GLN A 200 -21.99 10.09 39.31
N GLN A 201 -21.28 8.96 39.37
CA GLN A 201 -21.82 7.69 39.88
C GLN A 201 -21.69 7.53 41.40
N LYS A 202 -21.10 8.50 42.10
CA LYS A 202 -21.00 8.47 43.56
C LYS A 202 -22.40 8.69 44.15
N PRO A 203 -22.97 7.72 44.91
CA PRO A 203 -24.30 7.89 45.48
C PRO A 203 -24.27 9.12 46.40
N ALA A 204 -25.25 10.01 46.23
CA ALA A 204 -25.48 11.11 47.15
C ALA A 204 -25.74 10.52 48.54
N SER A 205 -24.72 10.58 49.40
CA SER A 205 -24.77 10.19 50.81
C SER A 205 -25.53 11.21 51.63
#